data_AF-A0A3S0ZPQ4-F1
#
_entry.id   AF-A0A3S0ZPQ4-F1
#
_cell.length_a   1.000
_cell.length_b   1.000
_cell.length_c   1.000
_cell.angle_alpha   90.00
_cell.angle_beta   90.00
_cell.angle_gamma   90.00
#
_symmetry.space_group_name_H-M   'P 1'
#
loop_
_entity.id
_entity.type
_entity.pdbx_description
1 polymer ?
#
loop_
_entity_poly.entity_id
_entity_poly.type
_entity_poly.pdbx_seq_one_letter_code
_entity_poly.pdbx_strand_id
1 'polypeptide(L)'
;MSTIPPALQNLPGLRTVYDDDMLRLALAIAEMFIAKGLGSGGGGGGGDASSANQLTEIARLEAIRDRLPTVLVSDRLKIDGSGVTQPISATSLPLPTGAATDSVLQSVRDRLMPAGTTTSYIGTSAGANLKTSSGAIHSITCSNLSSEARYFQVFNKASAPINGDVPVRSYTIFPTPSLLIIGQDVIGGSGIILSTGIAWGFSTTPLTYTAGTATDCIATVRWT
;
A
#
# COMPACT_ATOMS: atom_id res chain seq x y z
N MET A 1 -17.66 86.94 -35.58
CA MET A 1 -17.83 88.22 -36.29
C MET A 1 -17.62 89.34 -35.28
N SER A 2 -16.43 89.94 -35.28
CA SER A 2 -16.05 91.03 -34.37
C SER A 2 -16.73 92.32 -34.82
N THR A 3 -17.62 92.88 -34.00
CA THR A 3 -18.31 94.14 -34.27
C THR A 3 -17.37 95.32 -34.01
N ILE A 4 -16.94 95.98 -35.08
CA ILE A 4 -16.09 97.17 -35.04
C ILE A 4 -16.82 98.30 -34.29
N PRO A 5 -16.19 98.96 -33.30
CA PRO A 5 -16.77 100.06 -32.54
C PRO A 5 -17.32 101.18 -33.46
N PRO A 6 -18.48 101.80 -33.13
CA PRO A 6 -19.16 102.78 -34.01
C PRO A 6 -18.29 103.98 -34.41
N ALA A 7 -17.32 104.36 -33.58
CA ALA A 7 -16.41 105.48 -33.83
C ALA A 7 -15.44 105.26 -35.01
N LEU A 8 -15.24 104.00 -35.44
CA LEU A 8 -14.27 103.64 -36.48
C LEU A 8 -14.91 103.32 -37.84
N GLN A 9 -16.24 103.41 -37.97
CA GLN A 9 -16.98 103.01 -39.18
C GLN A 9 -16.92 104.04 -40.33
N ASN A 10 -16.53 105.29 -40.05
CA ASN A 10 -16.52 106.39 -41.02
C ASN A 10 -15.11 106.81 -41.49
N LEU A 11 -14.08 106.02 -41.20
CA LEU A 11 -12.71 106.27 -41.67
C LEU A 11 -12.47 105.51 -43.00
N PRO A 12 -12.36 106.20 -44.15
CA PRO A 12 -12.14 105.56 -45.43
C PRO A 12 -10.77 104.88 -45.45
N GLY A 13 -10.75 103.55 -45.54
CA GLY A 13 -9.53 102.72 -45.67
C GLY A 13 -9.29 101.69 -44.57
N LEU A 14 -9.96 101.77 -43.42
CA LEU A 14 -9.67 100.88 -42.28
C LEU A 14 -10.27 99.46 -42.42
N ARG A 15 -11.36 99.31 -43.19
CA ARG A 15 -12.03 98.01 -43.39
C ARG A 15 -11.23 97.04 -44.26
N THR A 16 -10.48 97.55 -45.22
CA THR A 16 -9.68 96.73 -46.14
C THR A 16 -8.41 96.20 -45.49
N VAL A 17 -7.80 96.98 -44.58
CA VAL A 17 -6.57 96.60 -43.86
C VAL A 17 -6.82 95.46 -42.86
N TYR A 18 -7.98 95.46 -42.18
CA TYR A 18 -8.29 94.45 -41.15
C TYR A 18 -8.57 93.05 -41.75
N ASP A 19 -9.17 93.01 -42.95
CA ASP A 19 -9.47 91.76 -43.63
C ASP A 19 -8.20 91.15 -44.28
N ASP A 20 -7.31 91.96 -44.85
CA ASP A 20 -6.06 91.50 -45.47
C ASP A 20 -5.03 91.02 -44.44
N ASP A 21 -4.89 91.70 -43.29
CA ASP A 21 -3.92 91.30 -42.25
C ASP A 21 -4.33 89.99 -41.55
N MET A 22 -5.64 89.76 -41.37
CA MET A 22 -6.14 88.51 -40.80
C MET A 22 -5.95 87.31 -41.74
N LEU A 23 -6.06 87.52 -43.05
CA LEU A 23 -5.82 86.47 -44.04
C LEU A 23 -4.34 86.07 -44.07
N ARG A 24 -3.43 87.04 -43.97
CA ARG A 24 -1.98 86.80 -43.90
C ARG A 24 -1.56 86.06 -42.65
N LEU A 25 -2.18 86.38 -41.50
CA LEU A 25 -1.92 85.67 -40.24
C LEU A 25 -2.37 84.21 -40.32
N ALA A 26 -3.54 83.92 -40.90
CA ALA A 26 -4.02 82.56 -41.07
C ALA A 26 -3.12 81.74 -42.00
N LEU A 27 -2.62 82.34 -43.09
CA LEU A 27 -1.69 81.69 -44.01
C LEU A 27 -0.33 81.42 -43.35
N ALA A 28 0.21 82.38 -42.60
CA ALA A 28 1.47 82.21 -41.87
C ALA A 28 1.40 81.09 -40.81
N ILE A 29 0.25 80.94 -40.13
CA ILE A 29 0.03 79.84 -39.17
C ILE A 29 0.00 78.50 -39.90
N ALA A 30 -0.70 78.40 -41.03
CA ALA A 30 -0.76 77.18 -41.83
C ALA A 30 0.62 76.77 -42.36
N GLU A 31 1.42 77.72 -42.85
CA GLU A 31 2.79 77.49 -43.28
C GLU A 31 3.70 77.08 -42.11
N MET A 32 3.51 77.64 -40.91
CA MET A 32 4.23 77.23 -39.70
C MET A 32 3.94 75.77 -39.30
N PHE A 33 2.69 75.32 -39.47
CA PHE A 33 2.33 73.92 -39.20
C PHE A 33 2.95 72.95 -40.21
N ILE A 34 3.10 73.36 -41.48
CA ILE A 34 3.75 72.57 -42.52
C ILE A 34 5.28 72.55 -42.31
N ALA A 35 5.89 73.69 -41.98
CA ALA A 35 7.34 73.83 -41.84
C ALA A 35 7.91 73.16 -40.57
N LYS A 36 7.12 72.98 -39.50
CA LYS A 36 7.58 72.33 -38.26
C LYS A 36 7.55 70.80 -38.25
N GLY A 37 7.26 70.16 -39.38
CA GLY A 37 7.59 68.74 -39.57
C GLY A 37 7.12 67.82 -38.45
N LEU A 38 5.85 67.87 -38.07
CA LEU A 38 5.21 66.81 -37.27
C LEU A 38 4.92 65.62 -38.19
N GLY A 39 6.00 64.99 -38.68
CA GLY A 39 5.97 63.83 -39.55
C GLY A 39 6.59 62.62 -38.86
N SER A 40 5.76 61.60 -38.63
CA SER A 40 6.06 60.17 -38.44
C SER A 40 7.17 59.74 -37.47
N GLY A 41 6.79 58.95 -36.48
CA GLY A 41 7.68 58.30 -35.52
C GLY A 41 8.81 57.50 -36.18
N GLY A 42 10.02 57.66 -35.63
CA GLY A 42 11.21 56.96 -36.05
C GLY A 42 11.09 55.45 -35.81
N GLY A 43 11.36 54.66 -36.87
CA GLY A 43 11.51 53.21 -36.79
C GLY A 43 12.86 52.85 -36.18
N GLY A 44 12.83 52.19 -35.01
CA GLY A 44 13.96 51.46 -34.45
C GLY A 44 14.17 50.13 -35.17
N GLY A 45 15.42 49.81 -35.49
CA GLY A 45 15.86 48.64 -36.25
C GLY A 45 15.52 47.29 -35.62
N GLY A 46 15.52 46.26 -36.47
CA GLY A 46 14.97 44.92 -36.23
C GLY A 46 15.66 44.01 -35.20
N GLY A 47 16.20 44.56 -34.12
CA GLY A 47 16.73 43.79 -32.98
C GLY A 47 16.24 44.26 -31.61
N ASP A 48 15.66 45.47 -31.50
CA ASP A 48 15.70 46.19 -30.24
C ASP A 48 14.27 46.63 -29.88
N ALA A 49 13.50 45.74 -29.24
CA ALA A 49 12.22 46.10 -28.62
C ALA A 49 11.29 46.95 -29.51
N SER A 50 11.17 46.63 -30.80
CA SER A 50 10.11 47.26 -31.60
C SER A 50 8.78 46.98 -30.89
N SER A 51 7.90 47.98 -30.84
CA SER A 51 6.60 47.82 -30.18
C SER A 51 5.88 46.56 -30.68
N ALA A 52 6.04 46.23 -31.96
CA ALA A 52 5.54 45.02 -32.59
C ALA A 52 6.14 43.70 -32.02
N ASN A 53 7.46 43.64 -31.82
CA ASN A 53 8.10 42.44 -31.25
C ASN A 53 7.74 42.28 -29.76
N GLN A 54 7.66 43.39 -29.02
CA GLN A 54 7.19 43.39 -27.63
C GLN A 54 5.74 42.93 -27.52
N LEU A 55 4.85 43.44 -28.39
CA LEU A 55 3.45 42.99 -28.48
C LEU A 55 3.35 41.48 -28.78
N THR A 56 4.22 40.97 -29.66
CA THR A 56 4.26 39.55 -30.01
C THR A 56 4.76 38.69 -28.85
N GLU A 57 5.79 39.13 -28.14
CA GLU A 57 6.33 38.41 -26.98
C GLU A 57 5.35 38.45 -25.81
N ILE A 58 4.73 39.60 -25.53
CA ILE A 58 3.67 39.74 -24.52
C ILE A 58 2.52 38.80 -24.85
N ALA A 59 2.05 38.77 -26.10
CA ALA A 59 0.99 37.85 -26.52
C ALA A 59 1.38 36.37 -26.37
N ARG A 60 2.65 36.02 -26.64
CA ARG A 60 3.16 34.65 -26.43
C ARG A 60 3.24 34.31 -24.94
N LEU A 61 3.68 35.23 -24.11
CA LEU A 61 3.76 35.05 -22.66
C LEU A 61 2.38 34.95 -22.02
N GLU A 62 1.40 35.72 -22.50
CA GLU A 62 -0.01 35.62 -22.12
C GLU A 62 -0.58 34.28 -22.55
N ALA A 63 -0.35 33.86 -23.81
CA ALA A 63 -0.79 32.55 -24.28
C ALA A 63 -0.15 31.41 -23.49
N ILE A 64 1.12 31.52 -23.08
CA ILE A 64 1.78 30.52 -22.22
C ILE A 64 1.16 30.54 -20.82
N ARG A 65 0.94 31.72 -20.23
CA ARG A 65 0.30 31.88 -18.93
C ARG A 65 -1.10 31.27 -18.90
N ASP A 66 -1.88 31.50 -19.95
CA ASP A 66 -3.26 31.01 -20.08
C ASP A 66 -3.30 29.51 -20.37
N ARG A 67 -2.30 28.98 -21.07
CA ARG A 67 -2.14 27.54 -21.33
C ARG A 67 -1.52 26.79 -20.16
N LEU A 68 -0.84 27.47 -19.25
CA LEU A 68 -0.39 26.86 -18.01
C LEU A 68 -1.62 26.69 -17.12
N PRO A 69 -2.07 25.46 -16.82
CA PRO A 69 -3.21 25.25 -15.95
C PRO A 69 -2.96 25.98 -14.62
N THR A 70 -3.95 26.73 -14.14
CA THR A 70 -3.90 27.44 -12.84
C THR A 70 -3.46 26.52 -11.69
N VAL A 71 -3.72 25.21 -11.84
CA VAL A 71 -3.25 24.09 -11.00
C VAL A 71 -1.73 24.03 -10.78
N LEU A 72 -0.89 24.42 -11.75
CA LEU A 72 0.57 24.41 -11.58
C LEU A 72 1.08 25.54 -10.68
N VAL A 73 0.31 26.61 -10.52
CA VAL A 73 0.70 27.81 -9.76
C VAL A 73 0.21 27.75 -8.32
N SER A 74 -0.72 26.85 -8.01
CA SER A 74 -1.29 26.70 -6.67
C SER A 74 -1.07 25.32 -6.03
N ASP A 75 -0.56 24.31 -6.76
CA ASP A 75 -0.42 22.92 -6.30
C ASP A 75 0.59 22.07 -7.11
N ARG A 76 0.67 20.75 -6.81
CA ARG A 76 1.50 19.75 -7.51
C ARG A 76 0.97 19.42 -8.91
N LEU A 77 1.88 19.06 -9.82
CA LEU A 77 1.56 18.52 -11.15
C LEU A 77 0.74 17.23 -11.08
N LYS A 78 -0.33 17.18 -11.87
CA LYS A 78 -1.22 16.03 -12.01
C LYS A 78 -0.53 14.96 -12.86
N ILE A 79 -0.39 13.74 -12.34
CA ILE A 79 0.27 12.61 -13.04
C ILE A 79 -0.75 11.73 -13.80
N ASP A 80 -2.05 11.88 -13.48
CA ASP A 80 -3.14 11.38 -14.30
C ASP A 80 -4.06 12.54 -14.72
N GLY A 81 -4.81 12.39 -15.81
CA GLY A 81 -5.68 13.45 -16.36
C GLY A 81 -6.87 13.85 -15.48
N SER A 82 -7.06 13.25 -14.31
CA SER A 82 -8.20 13.48 -13.41
C SER A 82 -7.97 14.65 -12.46
N GLY A 83 -6.72 14.84 -12.06
CA GLY A 83 -6.31 15.99 -11.32
C GLY A 83 -6.57 16.03 -9.83
N VAL A 84 -6.49 14.86 -9.20
CA VAL A 84 -6.46 14.67 -7.76
C VAL A 84 -5.28 13.74 -7.45
N THR A 85 -4.56 13.92 -6.34
CA THR A 85 -3.82 12.79 -5.75
C THR A 85 -4.86 11.80 -5.25
N GLN A 86 -5.26 10.87 -6.11
CA GLN A 86 -6.24 9.87 -5.74
C GLN A 86 -5.63 9.01 -4.62
N PRO A 87 -6.30 8.86 -3.48
CA PRO A 87 -5.81 7.96 -2.44
C PRO A 87 -5.75 6.56 -3.01
N ILE A 88 -4.54 6.02 -3.16
CA ILE A 88 -4.35 4.61 -3.48
C ILE A 88 -4.61 3.83 -2.19
N SER A 89 -5.73 3.13 -2.13
CA SER A 89 -5.95 2.15 -1.07
C SER A 89 -5.04 0.96 -1.32
N ALA A 90 -3.94 0.85 -0.58
CA ALA A 90 -2.97 -0.25 -0.73
C ALA A 90 -3.59 -1.64 -0.53
N THR A 91 -4.70 -1.73 0.22
CA THR A 91 -5.49 -2.96 0.40
C THR A 91 -6.19 -3.44 -0.88
N SER A 92 -6.33 -2.57 -1.89
CA SER A 92 -6.99 -2.88 -3.17
C SER A 92 -6.01 -3.17 -4.29
N LEU A 93 -4.70 -3.01 -4.05
CA LEU A 93 -3.69 -3.34 -5.04
C LEU A 93 -3.65 -4.87 -5.21
N PRO A 94 -3.69 -5.39 -6.45
CA PRO A 94 -3.47 -6.81 -6.69
C PRO A 94 -2.15 -7.25 -6.07
N LEU A 95 -2.16 -8.44 -5.47
CA LEU A 95 -0.92 -9.05 -5.01
C LEU A 95 0.02 -9.25 -6.20
N PRO A 96 1.34 -9.01 -6.04
CA PRO A 96 2.32 -9.39 -7.05
C PRO A 96 2.19 -10.88 -7.40
N THR A 97 2.47 -11.23 -8.65
CA THR A 97 2.48 -12.63 -9.10
C THR A 97 3.38 -13.47 -8.18
N GLY A 98 2.83 -14.52 -7.58
CA GLY A 98 3.55 -15.43 -6.67
C GLY A 98 3.55 -15.01 -5.20
N ALA A 99 2.98 -13.86 -4.83
CA ALA A 99 2.77 -13.54 -3.42
C ALA A 99 1.68 -14.44 -2.81
N ALA A 100 1.94 -14.95 -1.60
CA ALA A 100 0.97 -15.74 -0.86
C ALA A 100 -0.20 -14.86 -0.42
N THR A 101 -1.43 -15.36 -0.57
CA THR A 101 -2.62 -14.76 0.04
C THR A 101 -2.63 -15.01 1.55
N ASP A 102 -3.40 -14.22 2.30
CA ASP A 102 -3.60 -14.47 3.73
C ASP A 102 -4.11 -15.88 4.02
N SER A 103 -4.98 -16.43 3.16
CA SER A 103 -5.47 -17.81 3.27
C SER A 103 -4.36 -18.86 3.13
N VAL A 104 -3.41 -18.64 2.22
CA VAL A 104 -2.23 -19.52 2.05
C VAL A 104 -1.33 -19.42 3.27
N LEU A 105 -1.10 -18.20 3.79
CA LEU A 105 -0.29 -17.99 5.00
C LEU A 105 -0.93 -18.64 6.24
N GLN A 106 -2.24 -18.54 6.39
CA GLN A 106 -2.98 -19.23 7.45
C GLN A 106 -2.85 -20.75 7.31
N SER A 107 -2.99 -21.28 6.10
CA SER A 107 -2.83 -22.72 5.85
C SER A 107 -1.42 -23.22 6.18
N VAL A 108 -0.38 -22.43 5.85
CA VAL A 108 1.01 -22.75 6.20
C VAL A 108 1.22 -22.69 7.71
N ARG A 109 0.70 -21.66 8.38
CA ARG A 109 0.75 -21.54 9.84
C ARG A 109 0.10 -22.74 10.52
N ASP A 110 -1.11 -23.09 10.11
CA ASP A 110 -1.86 -24.20 10.71
C ASP A 110 -1.19 -25.54 10.44
N ARG A 111 -0.48 -25.68 9.31
CA ARG A 111 0.31 -26.88 9.00
C ARG A 111 1.61 -26.97 9.80
N LEU A 112 2.22 -25.84 10.18
CA LEU A 112 3.51 -25.78 10.87
C LEU A 112 3.35 -25.70 12.39
N MET A 113 2.25 -25.16 12.90
CA MET A 113 1.94 -25.13 14.32
C MET A 113 0.42 -25.20 14.49
N PRO A 114 -0.21 -26.38 14.25
CA PRO A 114 -1.64 -26.53 14.45
C PRO A 114 -2.01 -26.03 15.85
N ALA A 115 -3.04 -25.18 15.97
CA ALA A 115 -3.61 -24.84 17.27
C ALA A 115 -3.91 -26.14 18.02
N GLY A 116 -3.73 -26.21 19.35
CA GLY A 116 -3.92 -27.46 20.09
C GLY A 116 -3.48 -27.39 21.55
N THR A 117 -3.94 -28.36 22.32
CA THR A 117 -3.61 -28.54 23.75
C THR A 117 -2.35 -29.39 23.88
N THR A 118 -1.42 -28.97 24.72
CA THR A 118 -0.24 -29.75 25.08
C THR A 118 -0.41 -30.30 26.50
N THR A 119 -0.26 -31.60 26.66
CA THR A 119 -0.37 -32.29 27.95
C THR A 119 0.89 -33.10 28.22
N SER A 120 1.46 -32.96 29.42
CA SER A 120 2.65 -33.69 29.88
C SER A 120 2.30 -34.69 30.98
N TYR A 121 2.87 -35.88 30.87
CA TYR A 121 2.71 -36.99 31.79
C TYR A 121 4.09 -37.43 32.27
N ILE A 122 4.38 -37.14 33.53
CA ILE A 122 5.70 -37.35 34.15
C ILE A 122 5.50 -38.32 35.32
N GLY A 123 5.70 -39.61 35.11
CA GLY A 123 5.62 -40.61 36.18
C GLY A 123 4.21 -40.89 36.73
N THR A 124 3.16 -40.30 36.15
CA THR A 124 1.80 -40.35 36.70
C THR A 124 0.92 -41.44 36.11
N SER A 125 1.16 -41.86 34.86
CA SER A 125 0.40 -42.94 34.22
C SER A 125 1.17 -43.61 33.08
N ALA A 126 0.92 -44.91 32.88
CA ALA A 126 1.37 -45.67 31.71
C ALA A 126 0.41 -45.54 30.50
N GLY A 127 -0.70 -44.81 30.63
CA GLY A 127 -1.61 -44.49 29.54
C GLY A 127 -2.75 -43.58 29.97
N ALA A 128 -3.26 -42.77 29.05
CA ALA A 128 -4.30 -41.78 29.36
C ALA A 128 -5.24 -41.54 28.17
N ASN A 129 -6.46 -41.14 28.48
CA ASN A 129 -7.36 -40.49 27.54
C ASN A 129 -7.05 -38.99 27.50
N LEU A 130 -6.68 -38.49 26.32
CA LEU A 130 -6.48 -37.06 26.07
C LEU A 130 -7.81 -36.40 25.70
N LYS A 131 -8.63 -37.09 24.90
CA LYS A 131 -9.89 -36.57 24.39
C LYS A 131 -10.92 -37.69 24.22
N THR A 132 -12.18 -37.42 24.58
CA THR A 132 -13.28 -38.38 24.46
C THR A 132 -14.02 -38.30 23.12
N SER A 133 -13.65 -37.36 22.26
CA SER A 133 -14.23 -37.15 20.92
C SER A 133 -13.15 -37.17 19.84
N SER A 134 -13.57 -37.13 18.58
CA SER A 134 -12.66 -37.04 17.43
C SER A 134 -11.66 -35.89 17.56
N GLY A 135 -10.47 -36.10 17.01
CA GLY A 135 -9.41 -35.12 17.05
C GLY A 135 -8.13 -35.60 16.36
N ALA A 136 -7.03 -34.88 16.58
CA ALA A 136 -5.74 -35.22 15.98
C ALA A 136 -4.58 -35.05 16.97
N ILE A 137 -3.56 -35.91 16.86
CA ILE A 137 -2.27 -35.73 17.53
C ILE A 137 -1.30 -35.05 16.57
N HIS A 138 -0.65 -33.98 17.01
CA HIS A 138 0.24 -33.13 16.20
C HIS A 138 1.72 -33.29 16.54
N SER A 139 2.04 -33.68 17.77
CA SER A 139 3.40 -34.05 18.15
C SER A 139 3.42 -34.97 19.36
N ILE A 140 4.41 -35.84 19.42
CA ILE A 140 4.69 -36.72 20.55
C ILE A 140 6.17 -36.56 20.89
N THR A 141 6.45 -36.27 22.15
CA THR A 141 7.79 -36.41 22.73
C THR A 141 7.71 -37.42 23.83
N CYS A 142 8.59 -38.43 23.83
CA CYS A 142 8.61 -39.42 24.88
C CYS A 142 10.05 -39.81 25.24
N SER A 143 10.39 -39.76 26.52
CA SER A 143 11.65 -40.28 27.04
C SER A 143 11.43 -41.60 27.74
N ASN A 144 12.27 -42.60 27.46
CA ASN A 144 12.27 -43.86 28.19
C ASN A 144 13.35 -43.83 29.26
N LEU A 145 12.94 -44.09 30.50
CA LEU A 145 13.77 -44.17 31.70
C LEU A 145 14.07 -45.63 32.08
N SER A 146 13.40 -46.59 31.46
CA SER A 146 13.62 -48.02 31.67
C SER A 146 14.88 -48.52 30.94
N SER A 147 15.57 -49.52 31.51
CA SER A 147 16.65 -50.26 30.84
C SER A 147 16.17 -51.17 29.71
N GLU A 148 14.85 -51.27 29.53
CA GLU A 148 14.20 -52.08 28.51
C GLU A 148 13.52 -51.19 27.46
N ALA A 149 13.34 -51.70 26.25
CA ALA A 149 12.59 -50.97 25.23
C ALA A 149 11.12 -50.78 25.65
N ARG A 150 10.53 -49.67 25.22
CA ARG A 150 9.11 -49.36 25.41
C ARG A 150 8.49 -48.95 24.08
N TYR A 151 7.16 -48.96 24.01
CA TYR A 151 6.44 -48.57 22.80
C TYR A 151 5.43 -47.50 23.13
N PHE A 152 5.57 -46.32 22.52
CA PHE A 152 4.52 -45.30 22.54
C PHE A 152 3.40 -45.74 21.59
N GLN A 153 2.25 -46.06 22.15
CA GLN A 153 1.10 -46.54 21.40
C GLN A 153 -0.03 -45.52 21.41
N VAL A 154 -0.64 -45.32 20.24
CA VAL A 154 -1.78 -44.41 20.02
C VAL A 154 -3.03 -45.23 19.74
N PHE A 155 -4.16 -44.84 20.32
CA PHE A 155 -5.43 -45.53 20.21
C PHE A 155 -6.54 -44.58 19.77
N ASN A 156 -7.38 -45.03 18.82
CA ASN A 156 -8.61 -44.34 18.44
C ASN A 156 -9.75 -44.72 19.39
N LYS A 157 -9.68 -44.23 20.63
CA LYS A 157 -10.56 -44.66 21.74
C LYS A 157 -10.88 -43.48 22.65
N ALA A 158 -12.10 -43.45 23.18
CA ALA A 158 -12.58 -42.41 24.07
C ALA A 158 -12.24 -42.64 25.56
N SER A 159 -11.52 -43.72 25.88
CA SER A 159 -11.09 -44.08 27.23
C SER A 159 -9.60 -44.41 27.24
N ALA A 160 -8.98 -44.46 28.42
CA ALA A 160 -7.61 -44.95 28.57
C ALA A 160 -7.50 -46.38 28.01
N PRO A 161 -6.35 -46.76 27.42
CA PRO A 161 -6.15 -48.10 26.90
C PRO A 161 -6.08 -49.12 28.05
N ILE A 162 -6.58 -50.33 27.79
CA ILE A 162 -6.52 -51.47 28.71
C ILE A 162 -5.72 -52.61 28.08
N ASN A 163 -5.14 -53.49 28.90
CA ASN A 163 -4.34 -54.60 28.41
C ASN A 163 -5.12 -55.43 27.38
N GLY A 164 -4.50 -55.68 26.23
CA GLY A 164 -5.12 -56.35 25.07
C GLY A 164 -5.63 -55.40 23.98
N ASP A 165 -5.74 -54.10 24.23
CA ASP A 165 -6.13 -53.13 23.20
C ASP A 165 -5.11 -53.11 22.04
N VAL A 166 -5.58 -52.98 20.81
CA VAL A 166 -4.74 -52.90 19.61
C VAL A 166 -4.50 -51.43 19.24
N PRO A 167 -3.24 -50.97 19.13
CA PRO A 167 -2.94 -49.59 18.80
C PRO A 167 -3.09 -49.31 17.31
N VAL A 168 -3.44 -48.06 16.98
CA VAL A 168 -3.47 -47.55 15.59
C VAL A 168 -2.06 -47.19 15.12
N ARG A 169 -1.22 -46.72 16.04
CA ARG A 169 0.21 -46.46 15.80
C ARG A 169 1.02 -46.96 16.98
N SER A 170 2.22 -47.47 16.71
CA SER A 170 3.17 -47.91 17.72
C SER A 170 4.55 -47.42 17.32
N TYR A 171 5.22 -46.73 18.23
CA TYR A 171 6.56 -46.18 18.03
C TYR A 171 7.49 -46.75 19.08
N THR A 172 8.59 -47.36 18.64
CA THR A 172 9.62 -47.85 19.56
C THR A 172 10.33 -46.69 20.23
N ILE A 173 10.49 -46.79 21.55
CA ILE A 173 11.31 -45.91 22.37
C ILE A 173 12.42 -46.81 22.92
N PHE A 174 13.66 -46.58 22.49
CA PHE A 174 14.79 -47.43 22.86
C PHE A 174 15.09 -47.38 24.37
N PRO A 175 15.86 -48.33 24.93
CA PRO A 175 16.27 -48.30 26.33
C PRO A 175 16.94 -46.98 26.78
N THR A 176 16.92 -46.73 28.09
CA THR A 176 17.38 -45.48 28.72
C THR A 176 18.87 -45.15 28.51
N PRO A 177 19.23 -43.85 28.50
CA PRO A 177 18.35 -42.72 28.25
C PRO A 177 18.07 -42.60 26.74
N SER A 178 16.80 -42.56 26.36
CA SER A 178 16.42 -42.30 24.97
C SER A 178 15.28 -41.30 24.89
N LEU A 179 15.17 -40.70 23.70
CA LEU A 179 14.17 -39.70 23.38
C LEU A 179 13.56 -40.05 22.02
N LEU A 180 12.24 -40.19 22.00
CA LEU A 180 11.43 -40.24 20.80
C LEU A 180 10.86 -38.84 20.57
N ILE A 181 11.08 -38.28 19.39
CA ILE A 181 10.42 -37.06 18.92
C ILE A 181 9.70 -37.42 17.63
N ILE A 182 8.39 -37.19 17.62
CA ILE A 182 7.55 -37.30 16.44
C ILE A 182 6.88 -35.93 16.26
N GLY A 183 7.37 -35.18 15.29
CA GLY A 183 6.76 -33.93 14.86
C GLY A 183 5.87 -34.12 13.64
N GLN A 184 5.23 -33.02 13.25
CA GLN A 184 4.47 -32.88 12.01
C GLN A 184 5.28 -33.13 10.73
N ASP A 185 6.61 -33.12 10.80
CA ASP A 185 7.49 -33.56 9.72
C ASP A 185 7.31 -35.06 9.43
N VAL A 186 7.03 -35.85 10.48
CA VAL A 186 6.81 -37.30 10.38
C VAL A 186 5.35 -37.64 10.13
N ILE A 187 4.41 -37.00 10.84
CA ILE A 187 2.98 -37.35 10.79
C ILE A 187 2.14 -36.45 9.88
N GLY A 188 2.76 -35.44 9.25
CA GLY A 188 2.08 -34.43 8.45
C GLY A 188 1.37 -33.38 9.30
N GLY A 189 1.06 -32.22 8.70
CA GLY A 189 0.42 -31.12 9.43
C GLY A 189 -1.04 -31.35 9.80
N SER A 190 -1.71 -32.36 9.23
CA SER A 190 -3.02 -32.81 9.71
C SER A 190 -2.94 -33.69 10.96
N GLY A 191 -1.73 -34.14 11.32
CA GLY A 191 -1.50 -35.02 12.45
C GLY A 191 -2.06 -36.43 12.25
N ILE A 192 -2.05 -37.22 13.33
CA ILE A 192 -2.71 -38.53 13.39
C ILE A 192 -4.18 -38.28 13.70
N ILE A 193 -5.05 -38.37 12.69
CA ILE A 193 -6.50 -38.17 12.84
C ILE A 193 -7.14 -39.42 13.47
N LEU A 194 -7.92 -39.20 14.52
CA LEU A 194 -8.63 -40.23 15.28
C LEU A 194 -10.12 -39.85 15.34
N SER A 195 -10.98 -40.73 14.85
CA SER A 195 -12.42 -40.45 14.64
C SER A 195 -13.30 -40.62 15.88
N THR A 196 -12.83 -41.35 16.89
CA THR A 196 -13.61 -41.74 18.08
C THR A 196 -13.16 -40.97 19.30
N GLY A 197 -11.86 -40.97 19.57
CA GLY A 197 -11.23 -40.38 20.74
C GLY A 197 -9.73 -40.46 20.64
N ILE A 198 -9.03 -39.73 21.51
CA ILE A 198 -7.58 -39.71 21.55
C ILE A 198 -7.13 -40.34 22.86
N ALA A 199 -6.49 -41.49 22.78
CA ALA A 199 -5.83 -42.12 23.90
C ALA A 199 -4.44 -42.60 23.51
N TRP A 200 -3.57 -42.71 24.50
CA TRP A 200 -2.21 -43.21 24.32
C TRP A 200 -1.79 -44.06 25.52
N GLY A 201 -0.73 -44.84 25.35
CA GLY A 201 -0.07 -45.54 26.44
C GLY A 201 1.34 -46.02 26.08
N PHE A 202 2.15 -46.29 27.09
CA PHE A 202 3.43 -46.99 26.94
C PHE A 202 3.20 -48.48 27.13
N SER A 203 3.60 -49.27 26.14
CA SER A 203 3.51 -50.72 26.17
C SER A 203 4.88 -51.36 26.31
N THR A 204 4.91 -52.53 26.94
CA THR A 204 6.07 -53.44 26.93
C THR A 204 6.12 -54.31 25.68
N THR A 205 5.07 -54.34 24.86
CA THR A 205 5.02 -55.09 23.59
C THR A 205 4.61 -54.18 22.41
N PRO A 206 5.05 -54.47 21.18
CA PRO A 206 4.89 -53.54 20.06
C PRO A 206 3.48 -53.47 19.46
N LEU A 207 2.73 -54.58 19.45
CA LEU A 207 1.51 -54.71 18.64
C LEU A 207 0.23 -54.84 19.46
N THR A 208 0.35 -55.13 20.75
CA THR A 208 -0.77 -55.21 21.68
C THR A 208 -0.42 -54.36 22.89
N TYR A 209 -1.41 -53.69 23.46
CA TYR A 209 -1.16 -52.92 24.66
C TYR A 209 -0.97 -53.86 25.84
N THR A 210 0.21 -53.78 26.44
CA THR A 210 0.51 -54.36 27.74
C THR A 210 1.15 -53.25 28.54
N ALA A 211 0.39 -52.66 29.47
CA ALA A 211 0.79 -51.46 30.20
C ALA A 211 2.18 -51.62 30.83
N GLY A 212 3.07 -50.66 30.57
CA GLY A 212 4.32 -50.51 31.32
C GLY A 212 4.09 -49.93 32.72
N THR A 213 5.18 -49.61 33.41
CA THR A 213 5.11 -48.87 34.67
C THR A 213 5.02 -47.37 34.38
N ALA A 214 4.24 -46.61 35.16
CA ALA A 214 4.07 -45.17 34.95
C ALA A 214 5.39 -44.37 34.97
N THR A 215 6.40 -44.87 35.69
CA THR A 215 7.73 -44.27 35.79
C THR A 215 8.69 -44.69 34.68
N ASP A 216 8.30 -45.66 33.84
CA ASP A 216 9.17 -46.14 32.75
C ASP A 216 9.38 -45.08 31.69
N CYS A 217 8.40 -44.20 31.47
CA CYS A 217 8.46 -43.21 30.41
C CYS A 217 7.85 -41.88 30.85
N ILE A 218 8.32 -40.80 30.23
CA ILE A 218 7.76 -39.45 30.34
C ILE A 218 7.29 -39.04 28.96
N ALA A 219 6.02 -38.64 28.81
CA ALA A 219 5.50 -38.17 27.53
C ALA A 219 4.95 -36.75 27.59
N THR A 220 5.09 -36.04 26.48
CA THR A 220 4.34 -34.83 26.18
C THR A 220 3.68 -35.00 24.82
N VAL A 221 2.37 -34.78 24.76
CA VAL A 221 1.57 -34.95 23.56
C VAL A 221 0.86 -33.64 23.26
N ARG A 222 0.93 -33.17 22.01
CA ARG A 222 0.12 -32.07 21.50
C ARG A 222 -1.02 -32.61 20.66
N TRP A 223 -2.24 -32.15 20.92
CA TRP A 223 -3.44 -32.66 20.26
C TRP A 223 -4.52 -31.60 20.11
N THR A 224 -5.50 -31.84 19.24
CA THR A 224 -6.71 -31.03 19.05
C THR A 224 -7.96 -31.83 19.22
#